data_AF-A0A348WUZ6-F1
#
_entry.id   AF-A0A348WUZ6-F1
#
_cell.length_a   1.000
_cell.length_b   1.000
_cell.length_c   1.000
_cell.angle_alpha   90.00
_cell.angle_beta   90.00
_cell.angle_gamma   90.00
#
_symmetry.space_group_name_H-M   'P 1'
#
loop_
_entity.id
_entity.type
_entity.pdbx_description
1 polymer ?
#
loop_
_entity_poly.entity_id
_entity_poly.type
_entity_poly.pdbx_seq_one_letter_code
_entity_poly.pdbx_strand_id
1 'polypeptide(L)'
;MNQNYLNLIRLYQSQNPNNSKNLKYYVAIDGLSKGNMDATLYDPFGNYVPRKLDENNPLNLLRAYQFALIDLQLYLDTHPNDVVTKELFDKYLDEYNQVKKLYEEKCGPLTLDSETNKGKVWKWQKGWPFEGMGK
;
A
#
# COMPACT_ATOMS: atom_id res chain seq x y z
N MET A 1 2.58 -11.85 -9.13
CA MET A 1 3.54 -10.91 -8.49
C MET A 1 4.67 -10.60 -9.47
N ASN A 2 4.97 -9.32 -9.74
CA ASN A 2 5.94 -8.91 -10.79
C ASN A 2 7.40 -9.07 -10.30
N GLN A 3 8.23 -9.83 -11.02
CA GLN A 3 9.64 -10.06 -10.71
C GLN A 3 10.45 -8.75 -10.55
N ASN A 4 10.03 -7.67 -11.22
CA ASN A 4 10.64 -6.34 -11.08
C ASN A 4 10.50 -5.74 -9.68
N TYR A 5 9.48 -6.12 -8.91
CA TYR A 5 9.24 -5.60 -7.57
C TYR A 5 10.27 -6.11 -6.56
N LEU A 6 10.47 -7.43 -6.53
CA LEU A 6 11.50 -8.07 -5.69
C LEU A 6 12.90 -7.63 -6.10
N ASN A 7 13.13 -7.41 -7.40
CA ASN A 7 14.41 -6.93 -7.91
C ASN A 7 14.70 -5.49 -7.48
N LEU A 8 13.70 -4.61 -7.45
CA LEU A 8 13.87 -3.23 -7.01
C LEU A 8 14.08 -3.12 -5.49
N ILE A 9 13.35 -3.92 -4.70
CA ILE A 9 13.63 -4.05 -3.26
C ILE A 9 15.06 -4.53 -3.02
N ARG A 10 15.53 -5.53 -3.79
CA ARG A 10 16.92 -6.00 -3.73
C ARG A 10 17.94 -4.97 -4.22
N LEU A 11 17.61 -4.18 -5.24
CA LEU A 11 18.47 -3.12 -5.79
C LEU A 11 18.66 -1.98 -4.78
N TYR A 12 17.59 -1.60 -4.08
CA TYR A 12 17.67 -0.65 -2.96
C TYR A 12 18.58 -1.13 -1.82
N GLN A 13 18.78 -2.44 -1.69
CA GLN A 13 19.51 -3.06 -0.58
C GLN A 13 21.01 -3.27 -0.86
N SER A 14 21.46 -3.18 -2.12
CA SER A 14 22.88 -3.31 -2.46
C SER A 14 23.69 -2.04 -2.19
N GLN A 15 23.04 -0.92 -1.84
CA GLN A 15 23.69 0.37 -1.58
C GLN A 15 24.23 0.52 -0.13
N ASN A 16 24.05 -0.48 0.74
CA ASN A 16 24.60 -0.54 2.11
C ASN A 16 25.42 -1.83 2.33
N PRO A 17 26.74 -1.83 2.07
CA PRO A 17 27.56 -3.05 1.99
C PRO A 17 27.83 -3.77 3.32
N ASN A 18 27.45 -3.22 4.48
CA ASN A 18 27.84 -3.75 5.79
C ASN A 18 26.74 -4.51 6.56
N ASN A 19 25.58 -4.80 5.95
CA ASN A 19 24.57 -5.63 6.63
C ASN A 19 23.96 -6.66 5.68
N SER A 20 24.77 -7.64 5.29
CA SER A 20 24.34 -8.86 4.61
C SER A 20 23.45 -9.67 5.57
N LYS A 21 22.13 -9.36 5.62
CA LYS A 21 20.99 -10.31 5.70
C LYS A 21 19.65 -9.70 6.15
N ASN A 22 19.56 -8.44 6.59
CA ASN A 22 18.29 -7.88 7.07
C ASN A 22 17.70 -6.84 6.12
N LEU A 23 16.51 -7.14 5.60
CA LEU A 23 15.65 -6.21 4.87
C LEU A 23 15.36 -4.99 5.77
N LYS A 24 15.62 -3.75 5.33
CA LYS A 24 15.19 -2.55 6.08
C LYS A 24 13.67 -2.39 6.04
N TYR A 25 13.05 -2.59 4.88
CA TYR A 25 11.62 -2.43 4.69
C TYR A 25 10.93 -3.71 4.25
N TYR A 26 9.73 -3.96 4.76
CA TYR A 26 8.82 -4.99 4.24
C TYR A 26 8.23 -4.60 2.88
N VAL A 27 7.71 -5.62 2.19
CA VAL A 27 6.74 -5.43 1.12
C VAL A 27 5.49 -4.75 1.68
N ALA A 28 4.85 -3.83 0.94
CA ALA A 28 3.70 -3.07 1.45
C ALA A 28 2.59 -3.96 2.08
N ILE A 29 2.28 -5.11 1.45
CA ILE A 29 1.27 -6.04 1.97
C ILE A 29 1.67 -6.65 3.32
N ASP A 30 2.95 -6.96 3.47
CA ASP A 30 3.51 -7.51 4.69
C ASP A 30 3.63 -6.44 5.78
N GLY A 31 3.94 -5.19 5.39
CA GLY A 31 3.98 -4.05 6.29
C GLY A 31 2.60 -3.72 6.84
N LEU A 32 1.56 -3.75 6.00
CA LEU A 32 0.17 -3.61 6.46
C LEU A 32 -0.23 -4.73 7.43
N SER A 33 0.11 -5.98 7.12
CA SER A 33 -0.17 -7.11 8.02
C SER A 33 0.56 -6.99 9.36
N LYS A 34 1.81 -6.49 9.36
CA LYS A 34 2.64 -6.38 10.57
C LYS A 34 2.48 -5.05 11.32
N GLY A 35 1.84 -4.05 10.71
CA GLY A 35 1.62 -2.73 11.28
C GLY A 35 2.86 -1.82 11.27
N ASN A 36 3.90 -2.15 10.50
CA ASN A 36 5.11 -1.34 10.35
C ASN A 36 5.78 -1.67 9.00
N MET A 37 6.28 -0.67 8.27
CA MET A 37 7.09 -0.89 7.07
C MET A 37 8.54 -1.25 7.40
N ASP A 38 9.09 -0.80 8.52
CA ASP A 38 10.45 -1.13 8.94
C ASP A 38 10.52 -2.56 9.49
N ALA A 39 11.21 -3.43 8.76
CA ALA A 39 11.35 -4.83 9.07
C ALA A 39 12.36 -5.11 10.18
N THR A 40 13.16 -4.12 10.58
CA THR A 40 14.12 -4.21 11.68
C THR A 40 13.48 -3.88 13.03
N LEU A 41 12.34 -3.19 13.04
CA LEU A 41 11.63 -2.75 14.24
C LEU A 41 10.47 -3.66 14.65
N TYR A 42 10.14 -4.68 13.86
CA TYR A 42 9.03 -5.56 14.16
C TYR A 42 9.38 -6.60 15.23
N ASP A 43 8.70 -6.52 16.38
CA ASP A 43 8.78 -7.49 17.47
C ASP A 43 7.40 -8.16 17.69
N PRO A 44 7.24 -9.46 17.39
CA PRO A 44 5.95 -10.14 17.49
C PRO A 44 5.52 -10.38 18.94
N PHE A 45 4.23 -10.15 19.24
CA PHE A 45 3.67 -10.48 20.54
C PHE A 45 3.50 -12.00 20.72
N GLY A 46 4.37 -12.60 21.51
CA GLY A 46 4.34 -14.04 21.80
C GLY A 46 4.45 -14.88 20.53
N ASN A 47 3.48 -15.77 20.31
CA ASN A 47 3.38 -16.62 19.13
C ASN A 47 2.34 -16.11 18.11
N TYR A 48 1.93 -14.84 18.20
CA TYR A 48 1.01 -14.25 17.25
C TYR A 48 1.66 -14.09 15.87
N VAL A 49 1.02 -14.66 14.85
CA VAL A 49 1.39 -14.47 13.44
C VAL A 49 0.30 -13.63 12.78
N PRO A 50 0.62 -12.41 12.31
CA PRO A 50 -0.37 -11.58 11.66
C PRO A 50 -0.93 -12.24 10.42
N ARG A 51 -2.23 -12.05 10.17
CA ARG A 51 -2.89 -12.59 8.98
C ARG A 51 -2.26 -11.96 7.73
N LYS A 52 -1.73 -12.81 6.85
CA LYS A 52 -1.28 -12.38 5.51
C LYS A 52 -2.50 -12.09 4.64
N LEU A 53 -2.51 -10.90 4.03
CA LEU A 53 -3.56 -10.51 3.09
C LEU A 53 -3.27 -11.08 1.69
N ASP A 54 -4.33 -11.38 0.94
CA ASP A 54 -4.21 -11.77 -0.47
C ASP A 54 -3.73 -10.58 -1.30
N GLU A 55 -2.54 -10.71 -1.85
CA GLU A 55 -1.85 -9.75 -2.72
C GLU A 55 -2.52 -9.59 -4.10
N ASN A 56 -3.36 -10.54 -4.52
CA ASN A 56 -4.07 -10.45 -5.80
C ASN A 56 -5.37 -9.66 -5.67
N ASN A 57 -5.81 -9.36 -4.44
CA ASN A 57 -6.98 -8.55 -4.19
C ASN A 57 -6.62 -7.05 -4.31
N PRO A 58 -7.20 -6.32 -5.29
CA PRO A 58 -6.84 -4.93 -5.54
C PRO A 58 -7.20 -4.00 -4.37
N LEU A 59 -8.22 -4.32 -3.57
CA LEU A 59 -8.55 -3.55 -2.35
C LEU A 59 -7.47 -3.73 -1.28
N ASN A 60 -6.91 -4.94 -1.13
CA ASN A 60 -5.83 -5.18 -0.18
C ASN A 60 -4.54 -4.47 -0.62
N LEU A 61 -4.21 -4.51 -1.91
CA LEU A 61 -3.09 -3.75 -2.46
C LEU A 61 -3.25 -2.25 -2.23
N LEU A 62 -4.45 -1.71 -2.51
CA LEU A 62 -4.72 -0.28 -2.30
C LEU A 62 -4.51 0.14 -0.84
N ARG A 63 -5.04 -0.64 0.10
CA ARG A 63 -4.84 -0.43 1.55
C ARG A 63 -3.37 -0.53 1.94
N ALA A 64 -2.66 -1.50 1.37
CA ALA A 64 -1.25 -1.72 1.67
C ALA A 64 -0.37 -0.57 1.18
N TYR A 65 -0.57 -0.09 -0.05
CA TYR A 65 0.16 1.07 -0.55
C TYR A 65 -0.19 2.34 0.21
N GLN A 66 -1.46 2.57 0.55
CA GLN A 66 -1.85 3.73 1.36
C GLN A 66 -1.18 3.70 2.74
N PHE A 67 -1.16 2.53 3.39
CA PHE A 67 -0.45 2.34 4.66
C PHE A 67 1.05 2.63 4.51
N ALA A 68 1.69 2.04 3.51
CA ALA A 68 3.11 2.25 3.26
C ALA A 68 3.46 3.72 3.00
N LEU A 69 2.64 4.45 2.24
CA LEU A 69 2.84 5.88 1.98
C LEU A 69 2.80 6.70 3.27
N ILE A 70 1.83 6.45 4.14
CA ILE A 70 1.71 7.14 5.42
C ILE A 70 2.93 6.84 6.31
N ASP A 71 3.31 5.58 6.42
CA ASP A 71 4.41 5.15 7.29
C ASP A 71 5.78 5.68 6.82
N LEU A 72 6.03 5.64 5.51
CA LEU A 72 7.25 6.20 4.93
C LEU A 72 7.27 7.74 5.01
N GLN A 73 6.11 8.41 4.89
CA GLN A 73 6.02 9.86 5.11
C GLN A 73 6.44 10.21 6.56
N LEU A 74 5.89 9.51 7.56
CA LEU A 74 6.24 9.72 8.96
C LEU A 74 7.75 9.53 9.21
N TYR A 75 8.36 8.56 8.55
CA TYR A 75 9.82 8.39 8.58
C TYR A 75 10.54 9.60 7.96
N LEU A 76 10.13 10.01 6.76
CA LEU A 76 10.75 11.12 6.01
C LEU A 76 10.61 12.48 6.71
N ASP A 77 9.56 12.69 7.50
CA ASP A 77 9.40 13.90 8.34
C ASP A 77 10.59 14.08 9.31
N THR A 78 11.21 12.98 9.73
CA THR A 78 12.39 12.99 10.60
C THR A 78 13.71 12.76 9.85
N HIS A 79 13.65 12.21 8.63
CA HIS A 79 14.81 11.91 7.78
C HIS A 79 14.64 12.48 6.36
N PRO A 80 14.52 13.81 6.19
CA PRO A 80 14.12 14.42 4.92
C PRO A 80 15.13 14.23 3.78
N ASN A 81 16.39 13.92 4.11
CA ASN A 81 17.47 13.72 3.14
C ASN A 81 17.70 12.23 2.78
N ASP A 82 16.88 11.31 3.30
CA ASP A 82 16.98 9.89 2.94
C ASP A 82 16.38 9.66 1.53
N VAL A 83 17.25 9.75 0.53
CA VAL A 83 16.90 9.56 -0.89
C VAL A 83 16.29 8.19 -1.14
N VAL A 84 16.80 7.14 -0.47
CA VAL A 84 16.32 5.76 -0.69
C VAL A 84 14.87 5.61 -0.26
N THR A 85 14.55 6.13 0.94
CA THR A 85 13.18 6.08 1.44
C THR A 85 12.23 6.93 0.58
N LYS A 86 12.73 8.06 0.07
CA LYS A 86 11.97 8.92 -0.84
C LYS A 86 11.66 8.25 -2.18
N GLU A 87 12.63 7.56 -2.79
CA GLU A 87 12.41 6.84 -4.05
C GLU A 87 11.44 5.64 -3.86
N LEU A 88 11.49 4.96 -2.70
CA LEU A 88 10.50 3.93 -2.36
C LEU A 88 9.10 4.51 -2.19
N PHE A 89 8.98 5.67 -1.54
CA PHE A 89 7.72 6.41 -1.40
C PHE A 89 7.14 6.76 -2.77
N ASP A 90 7.95 7.34 -3.67
CA ASP A 90 7.49 7.74 -5.01
C ASP A 90 6.98 6.54 -5.80
N LYS A 91 7.68 5.41 -5.72
CA LYS A 91 7.21 4.18 -6.36
C LYS A 91 5.86 3.73 -5.80
N TYR A 92 5.68 3.70 -4.48
CA TYR A 92 4.39 3.30 -3.91
C TYR A 92 3.28 4.30 -4.23
N LEU A 93 3.61 5.57 -4.46
CA LEU A 93 2.65 6.59 -4.89
C LEU A 93 2.15 6.29 -6.31
N ASP A 94 3.06 5.95 -7.22
CA ASP A 94 2.70 5.54 -8.58
C ASP A 94 1.83 4.28 -8.61
N GLU A 95 2.24 3.25 -7.86
CA GLU A 95 1.50 1.98 -7.75
C GLU A 95 0.13 2.18 -7.09
N TYR A 96 0.05 3.02 -6.04
CA TYR A 96 -1.20 3.40 -5.39
C TYR A 96 -2.16 4.06 -6.39
N ASN A 97 -1.68 5.06 -7.14
CA ASN A 97 -2.49 5.77 -8.12
C ASN A 97 -2.97 4.85 -9.25
N GLN A 98 -2.12 3.95 -9.73
CA GLN A 98 -2.48 2.97 -10.75
C GLN A 98 -3.56 2.01 -10.25
N VAL A 99 -3.39 1.42 -9.07
CA VAL A 99 -4.37 0.50 -8.48
C VAL A 99 -5.66 1.23 -8.12
N LYS A 100 -5.58 2.45 -7.58
CA LYS A 100 -6.75 3.30 -7.28
C LYS A 100 -7.59 3.50 -8.52
N LYS A 101 -6.97 3.91 -9.62
CA LYS A 101 -7.67 4.14 -10.90
C LYS A 101 -8.39 2.87 -11.38
N LEU A 102 -7.69 1.74 -11.45
CA LEU A 102 -8.26 0.47 -11.90
C LEU A 102 -9.37 -0.04 -10.98
N TYR A 103 -9.24 0.19 -9.67
CA TYR A 103 -10.26 -0.17 -8.69
C TYR A 103 -11.50 0.71 -8.85
N GLU A 104 -11.33 2.04 -8.95
CA GLU A 104 -12.44 2.97 -9.09
C GLU A 104 -13.21 2.77 -10.40
N GLU A 105 -12.53 2.42 -11.50
CA GLU A 105 -13.17 2.09 -12.77
C GLU A 105 -14.13 0.89 -12.65
N LYS A 106 -13.79 -0.10 -11.82
CA LYS A 106 -14.58 -1.33 -11.65
C LYS A 106 -15.61 -1.24 -10.53
N CYS A 107 -15.24 -0.61 -9.42
CA CYS A 107 -16.01 -0.61 -8.18
C CYS A 107 -16.72 0.73 -7.92
N GLY A 108 -16.43 1.77 -8.69
CA GLY A 108 -16.94 3.13 -8.46
C GLY A 108 -16.00 4.00 -7.62
N PRO A 109 -16.31 5.30 -7.48
CA PRO A 109 -15.42 6.26 -6.84
C PRO A 109 -15.14 5.93 -5.37
N LEU A 110 -13.88 6.06 -4.95
CA LEU A 110 -13.47 5.90 -3.55
C LEU A 110 -13.40 7.25 -2.80
N THR A 111 -13.28 8.34 -3.56
CA THR A 111 -13.10 9.70 -3.04
C THR A 111 -14.00 10.66 -3.81
N LEU A 112 -14.51 11.72 -3.16
CA LEU A 112 -15.51 12.62 -3.75
C LEU A 112 -15.01 13.30 -5.04
N ASP A 113 -13.71 13.54 -5.11
CA ASP A 113 -12.96 14.13 -6.21
C ASP A 113 -12.50 13.11 -7.26
N SER A 114 -12.87 11.82 -7.13
CA SER A 114 -12.53 10.80 -8.11
C SER A 114 -13.08 11.15 -9.49
N GLU A 115 -12.23 11.03 -10.52
CA GLU A 115 -12.62 11.21 -11.92
C GLU A 115 -13.77 10.27 -12.31
N THR A 116 -13.83 9.08 -11.71
CA THR A 116 -14.88 8.12 -11.98
C THR A 116 -16.26 8.61 -11.53
N ASN A 117 -16.34 9.61 -10.65
CA ASN A 117 -17.60 10.22 -10.23
C ASN A 117 -18.14 11.25 -11.23
N LYS A 118 -17.35 11.68 -12.22
CA LYS A 118 -17.82 12.63 -13.25
C LYS A 118 -18.88 11.99 -14.15
N GLY A 119 -19.81 12.80 -14.63
CA GLY A 119 -20.87 12.41 -15.55
C GLY A 119 -22.27 12.78 -15.05
N LYS A 120 -23.29 12.21 -15.69
CA LYS A 120 -24.70 12.51 -15.39
C LYS A 120 -25.31 11.67 -14.26
N VAL A 121 -24.61 10.63 -13.82
CA VAL A 121 -25.12 9.64 -12.85
C VAL A 121 -24.34 9.77 -11.55
N TRP A 122 -25.06 9.91 -10.44
CA TRP A 122 -24.48 9.91 -9.10
C TRP A 122 -24.11 8.49 -8.66
N LYS A 123 -22.81 8.16 -8.67
CA LYS A 123 -22.33 6.77 -8.45
C LYS A 123 -22.23 6.33 -6.99
N TRP A 124 -22.35 7.27 -6.05
CA TRP A 124 -22.29 6.99 -4.61
C TRP A 124 -23.59 6.42 -4.05
N GLN A 125 -24.72 6.65 -4.72
CA GLN A 125 -25.98 6.04 -4.35
C GLN A 125 -26.02 4.61 -4.87
N LYS A 126 -25.69 3.67 -3.99
CA LYS A 126 -25.82 2.22 -4.20
C LYS A 126 -26.84 1.68 -3.22
N GLY A 127 -27.47 0.55 -3.57
CA GLY A 127 -28.32 -0.20 -2.66
C GLY A 127 -27.54 -0.55 -1.40
N TRP A 128 -27.82 0.12 -0.29
CA TRP A 128 -27.13 -0.15 0.95
C TRP A 128 -27.63 -1.48 1.52
N PRO A 129 -26.80 -2.22 2.29
CA PRO A 129 -27.22 -3.50 2.87
C PRO A 129 -28.48 -3.41 3.74
N PHE A 130 -28.78 -2.22 4.27
CA PHE A 130 -29.94 -1.94 5.12
C PHE A 130 -31.19 -1.44 4.35
N GLU A 131 -31.09 -1.17 3.04
CA GLU A 131 -32.24 -0.71 2.23
C GLU A 131 -33.20 -1.85 1.82
N GLY A 132 -32.83 -3.10 2.11
CA GLY A 132 -33.62 -4.28 1.75
C GLY A 132 -33.55 -4.61 0.25
N MET A 133 -33.84 -5.87 -0.10
CA MET A 133 -34.01 -6.28 -1.50
C MET A 133 -35.41 -5.84 -1.96
N GLY A 134 -35.60 -4.57 -2.30
CA GLY A 134 -36.94 -4.10 -2.65
C GLY A 134 -37.00 -2.77 -3.37
N LYS A 135 -36.93 -2.84 -4.70
CA LYS A 135 -38.03 -2.42 -5.57
C LYS A 135 -38.14 -3.40 -6.74
#